data_AF-A0A8X6KVL3-F1
#
_entry.id   AF-A0A8X6KVL3-F1
#
_cell.length_a   1.000
_cell.length_b   1.000
_cell.length_c   1.000
_cell.angle_alpha   90.00
_cell.angle_beta   90.00
_cell.angle_gamma   90.00
#
_symmetry.space_group_name_H-M   'P 1'
#
loop_
_entity.id
_entity.type
_entity.pdbx_description
1 polymer ?
#
loop_
_entity_poly.entity_id
_entity_poly.type
_entity_poly.pdbx_seq_one_letter_code
_entity_poly.pdbx_strand_id
1 'polypeptide(L)'
;EVGHHFYNTDVDVHVLQQTSSVGVYHVILQLSFDNRAFRLEEKRKTLRIDRTMLPIKAFLFLEIFPFCLVFDSHLHIKTIGKSLRAIMPDITGRRLPEVFDLTRPLIECTWEAILVHSNNIFELSSVMPILGQGTTNGNHQILGVDDEAEDDDVSMEDRLLHLKGQMLYMEEWKSMAYLGTPFMRSLDAMLHTGLYINDLSMHDFSRDMVLAGQQQSAELKLALDQ
;
A
#
# COMPACT_ATOMS: atom_id res chain seq x y z
N GLU A 1 14.93 18.12 23.07
CA GLU A 1 15.84 18.77 22.11
C GLU A 1 15.13 19.28 20.86
N VAL A 2 14.50 18.42 20.05
CA VAL A 2 13.77 18.83 18.82
C VAL A 2 12.72 19.92 19.07
N GLY A 3 11.89 19.77 20.11
CA GLY A 3 10.86 20.78 20.47
C GLY A 3 11.43 22.17 20.72
N HIS A 4 12.51 22.26 21.49
CA HIS A 4 13.14 23.52 21.84
C HIS A 4 13.86 24.14 20.63
N HIS A 5 14.64 23.33 19.89
CA HIS A 5 15.46 23.81 18.78
C HIS A 5 14.64 24.29 17.56
N PHE A 6 13.59 23.55 17.19
CA PHE A 6 12.82 23.85 15.98
C PHE A 6 11.52 24.62 16.24
N TYR A 7 10.93 24.48 17.43
CA TYR A 7 9.60 25.02 17.72
C TYR A 7 9.60 25.98 18.91
N ASN A 8 10.77 26.28 19.50
CA ASN A 8 10.90 27.11 20.70
C ASN A 8 9.89 26.71 21.79
N THR A 9 9.68 25.39 21.93
CA THR A 9 8.69 24.79 22.81
C THR A 9 9.40 23.84 23.76
N ASP A 10 9.26 24.08 25.05
CA ASP A 10 9.76 23.18 26.07
C ASP A 10 8.81 21.97 26.19
N VAL A 11 9.39 20.77 26.05
CA VAL A 11 8.67 19.51 26.06
C VAL A 11 9.20 18.64 27.18
N ASP A 12 8.36 18.41 28.18
CA ASP A 12 8.62 17.48 29.27
C ASP A 12 8.26 16.06 28.82
N VAL A 13 9.20 15.12 28.94
CA VAL A 13 9.05 13.74 28.49
C VAL A 13 9.10 12.81 29.70
N HIS A 14 8.03 12.05 29.91
CA HIS A 14 7.94 11.03 30.96
C HIS A 14 7.71 9.65 30.36
N VAL A 15 8.40 8.64 30.88
CA VAL A 15 8.13 7.24 30.52
C VAL A 15 6.97 6.74 31.36
N LEU A 16 5.86 6.36 30.71
CA LEU A 16 4.67 5.80 31.38
C LEU A 16 4.78 4.28 31.54
N GLN A 17 5.24 3.59 30.50
CA GLN A 17 5.28 2.13 30.47
C GLN A 17 6.43 1.65 29.58
N GLN A 18 7.02 0.51 29.95
CA GLN A 18 7.99 -0.21 29.15
C GLN A 18 7.58 -1.68 29.09
N THR A 19 7.46 -2.22 27.88
CA THR A 19 7.12 -3.62 27.62
C THR A 19 8.12 -4.19 26.65
N SER A 20 8.76 -5.30 27.03
CA SER A 20 9.62 -6.09 26.14
C SER A 20 8.85 -7.30 25.63
N SER A 21 8.61 -7.35 24.33
CA SER A 21 8.17 -8.55 23.62
C SER A 21 9.32 -9.10 22.77
N VAL A 22 9.23 -10.35 22.30
CA VAL A 22 10.31 -11.01 21.55
C VAL A 22 10.79 -10.10 20.40
N GLY A 23 12.01 -9.55 20.54
CA GLY A 23 12.64 -8.68 19.55
C GLY A 23 12.16 -7.23 19.48
N VAL A 24 11.17 -6.81 20.28
CA VAL A 24 10.59 -5.45 20.21
C VAL A 24 10.47 -4.82 21.61
N TYR A 25 11.01 -3.61 21.76
CA TYR A 25 10.91 -2.82 22.99
C TYR A 25 9.90 -1.69 22.79
N HIS A 26 8.74 -1.81 23.43
CA HIS A 26 7.71 -0.78 23.39
C HIS A 26 7.85 0.14 24.60
N VAL A 27 7.94 1.44 24.34
CA VAL A 27 7.98 2.47 25.39
C VAL A 27 6.83 3.44 25.14
N ILE A 28 5.94 3.57 26.13
CA ILE A 28 4.90 4.59 26.11
C ILE A 28 5.47 5.84 26.78
N LEU A 29 5.52 6.93 26.02
CA LEU A 29 6.00 8.23 26.48
C LEU A 29 4.82 9.19 26.63
N GLN A 30 4.76 9.90 27.75
CA GLN A 30 3.93 11.09 27.91
C GLN A 30 4.75 12.31 27.55
N LEU A 31 4.23 13.12 26.63
CA LEU A 31 4.80 14.41 26.26
C LEU A 31 3.90 15.50 26.84
N SER A 32 4.43 16.31 27.75
CA SER A 32 3.75 17.45 28.36
C SER A 32 4.35 18.74 27.84
N PHE A 33 3.55 19.54 27.12
CA PHE A 33 3.95 20.82 26.54
C PHE A 33 2.73 21.66 26.16
N ASP A 34 2.94 22.95 25.89
CA ASP A 34 1.89 23.84 25.40
C ASP A 34 1.57 23.57 23.92
N ASN A 35 0.54 22.76 23.67
CA ASN A 35 0.10 22.41 22.31
C ASN A 35 -1.14 23.20 21.83
N ARG A 36 -1.43 24.37 22.42
CA ARG A 36 -2.65 25.16 22.11
C ARG A 36 -2.71 25.60 20.65
N ALA A 37 -1.58 25.99 20.06
CA ALA A 37 -1.50 26.45 18.67
C ALA A 37 -1.92 25.34 17.68
N PHE A 38 -1.37 24.13 17.84
CA PHE A 38 -1.73 22.97 17.03
C PHE A 38 -3.22 22.63 17.16
N ARG A 39 -3.75 22.59 18.39
CA ARG A 39 -5.18 22.28 18.65
C ARG A 39 -6.12 23.29 17.99
N LEU A 40 -5.74 24.57 17.98
CA LEU A 40 -6.52 25.62 17.31
C LEU A 40 -6.45 25.48 15.78
N GLU A 41 -5.27 25.18 15.25
CA GLU A 41 -5.07 24.98 13.81
C GLU A 41 -5.74 23.71 13.29
N GLU A 42 -5.69 22.61 14.02
CA GLU A 42 -6.42 21.37 13.73
C GLU A 42 -7.93 21.64 13.63
N LYS A 43 -8.51 22.30 14.64
CA LYS A 43 -9.93 22.72 14.60
C LYS A 43 -10.23 23.61 13.39
N ARG A 44 -9.33 24.55 13.07
CA ARG A 44 -9.49 25.44 11.91
C ARG A 44 -9.38 24.67 10.59
N LYS A 45 -8.47 23.71 10.47
CA LYS A 45 -8.31 22.86 9.28
C LYS A 45 -9.56 22.01 9.07
N THR A 46 -10.06 21.32 10.10
CA THR A 46 -11.31 20.55 10.01
C THR A 46 -12.47 21.44 9.59
N LEU A 47 -12.66 22.60 10.23
CA LEU A 47 -13.73 23.55 9.87
C LEU A 47 -13.59 24.14 8.46
N ARG A 48 -12.37 24.34 7.97
CA ARG A 48 -12.12 24.84 6.61
C ARG A 48 -12.37 23.75 5.57
N ILE A 49 -11.89 22.54 5.81
CA ILE A 49 -12.12 21.38 4.94
C ILE A 49 -13.63 21.19 4.76
N ASP A 50 -14.38 21.18 5.86
CA ASP A 50 -15.83 20.95 5.86
C ASP A 50 -16.64 22.07 5.15
N ARG A 51 -16.15 23.31 5.20
CA ARG A 51 -16.82 24.45 4.53
C ARG A 51 -16.44 24.65 3.07
N THR A 52 -15.34 24.08 2.59
CA THR A 52 -14.78 24.41 1.26
C THR A 52 -14.63 23.22 0.33
N MET A 53 -14.77 21.98 0.82
CA MET A 53 -14.70 20.78 0.00
C MET A 53 -16.11 20.29 -0.35
N LEU A 54 -16.33 20.00 -1.64
CA LEU A 54 -17.50 19.24 -2.07
C LEU A 54 -17.23 17.74 -1.85
N PRO A 55 -18.19 16.97 -1.34
CA PRO A 55 -18.01 15.54 -1.13
C PRO A 55 -17.77 14.84 -2.47
N ILE A 56 -16.74 13.99 -2.51
CA ILE A 56 -16.44 13.14 -3.65
C ILE A 56 -17.25 11.85 -3.53
N LYS A 57 -17.84 11.40 -4.64
CA LYS A 57 -18.55 10.11 -4.67
C LYS A 57 -17.55 8.97 -4.48
N ALA A 58 -17.91 7.97 -3.68
CA ALA A 58 -17.03 6.84 -3.35
C ALA A 58 -16.45 6.12 -4.59
N PHE A 59 -17.22 6.00 -5.68
CA PHE A 59 -16.70 5.37 -6.90
C PHE A 59 -15.51 6.14 -7.49
N LEU A 60 -15.54 7.48 -7.44
CA LEU A 60 -14.47 8.31 -7.99
C LEU A 60 -13.19 8.15 -7.16
N PHE A 61 -13.32 7.98 -5.84
CA PHE A 61 -12.19 7.65 -4.99
C PHE A 61 -11.52 6.32 -5.39
N LEU A 62 -12.31 5.27 -5.67
CA LEU A 62 -11.80 3.97 -6.12
C LEU A 62 -11.20 4.00 -7.54
N GLU A 63 -11.63 4.95 -8.38
CA GLU A 63 -11.04 5.19 -9.70
C GLU A 63 -9.71 5.94 -9.63
N ILE A 64 -9.61 6.90 -8.70
CA ILE A 64 -8.38 7.67 -8.46
C ILE A 64 -7.30 6.76 -7.89
N PHE A 65 -7.64 5.86 -6.96
CA PHE A 65 -6.69 4.95 -6.32
C PHE A 65 -6.83 3.51 -6.86
N PRO A 66 -6.14 3.16 -7.96
CA PRO A 66 -6.33 1.88 -8.68
C PRO A 66 -6.03 0.62 -7.86
N PHE A 67 -5.14 0.70 -6.87
CA PHE A 67 -4.75 -0.41 -5.99
C PHE A 67 -5.26 -0.25 -4.56
N CYS A 68 -6.32 0.56 -4.36
CA CYS A 68 -6.92 0.66 -3.04
C CYS A 68 -7.66 -0.62 -2.63
N LEU A 69 -7.71 -0.86 -1.33
CA LEU A 69 -8.43 -1.98 -0.73
C LEU A 69 -9.23 -1.47 0.46
N VAL A 70 -10.53 -1.72 0.49
CA VAL A 70 -11.41 -1.30 1.57
C VAL A 70 -11.94 -2.51 2.30
N PHE A 71 -11.78 -2.55 3.62
CA PHE A 71 -12.19 -3.68 4.47
C PHE A 71 -12.84 -3.24 5.78
N ASP A 72 -13.65 -4.11 6.36
CA ASP A 72 -14.39 -3.83 7.60
C ASP A 72 -13.65 -4.24 8.88
N SER A 73 -14.29 -4.04 10.02
CA SER A 73 -13.76 -4.39 11.35
C SER A 73 -13.45 -5.88 11.53
N HIS A 74 -14.01 -6.76 10.70
CA HIS A 74 -13.74 -8.19 10.71
C HIS A 74 -12.68 -8.58 9.66
N LEU A 75 -12.06 -7.58 9.03
CA LEU A 75 -11.09 -7.71 7.94
C LEU A 75 -11.66 -8.31 6.66
N HIS A 76 -12.98 -8.23 6.44
CA HIS A 76 -13.56 -8.66 5.16
C HIS A 76 -13.38 -7.55 4.12
N ILE A 77 -12.81 -7.91 2.97
CA ILE A 77 -12.60 -7.01 1.85
C ILE A 77 -13.97 -6.66 1.24
N LYS A 78 -14.39 -5.41 1.37
CA LYS A 78 -15.68 -4.90 0.86
C LYS A 78 -15.60 -4.47 -0.60
N THR A 79 -14.54 -3.74 -0.95
CA THR A 79 -14.32 -3.25 -2.31
C THR A 79 -12.84 -3.01 -2.58
N ILE A 80 -12.50 -2.99 -3.85
CA ILE A 80 -11.13 -2.85 -4.35
C ILE A 80 -11.10 -1.90 -5.53
N GLY A 81 -9.96 -1.25 -5.72
CA GLY A 81 -9.65 -0.37 -6.83
C GLY A 81 -9.68 -1.10 -8.18
N LYS A 82 -9.79 -0.32 -9.25
CA LYS A 82 -10.00 -0.83 -10.62
C LYS A 82 -8.89 -1.78 -11.08
N SER A 83 -7.63 -1.47 -10.79
CA SER A 83 -6.50 -2.25 -11.30
C SER A 83 -6.27 -3.48 -10.45
N LEU A 84 -6.44 -3.37 -9.13
CA LEU A 84 -6.42 -4.55 -8.25
C LEU A 84 -7.50 -5.57 -8.63
N ARG A 85 -8.68 -5.10 -9.08
CA ARG A 85 -9.76 -5.97 -9.58
C ARG A 85 -9.40 -6.71 -10.87
N ALA A 86 -8.61 -6.10 -11.74
CA ALA A 86 -8.20 -6.73 -13.00
C ALA A 86 -7.29 -7.94 -12.76
N ILE A 87 -6.39 -7.83 -11.78
CA ILE A 87 -5.42 -8.88 -11.44
C ILE A 87 -5.91 -9.86 -10.36
N MET A 88 -6.82 -9.42 -9.49
CA MET A 88 -7.35 -10.22 -8.38
C MET A 88 -8.86 -9.98 -8.25
N PRO A 89 -9.70 -10.51 -9.15
CA PRO A 89 -11.14 -10.27 -9.14
C PRO A 89 -11.86 -10.94 -7.95
N ASP A 90 -11.38 -12.10 -7.50
CA ASP A 90 -12.10 -12.98 -6.55
C ASP A 90 -11.77 -12.71 -5.06
N ILE A 91 -11.16 -11.57 -4.76
CA ILE A 91 -10.75 -11.23 -3.38
C ILE A 91 -11.85 -10.51 -2.60
N THR A 92 -12.85 -9.95 -3.28
CA THR A 92 -13.96 -9.26 -2.62
C THR A 92 -14.80 -10.27 -1.84
N GLY A 93 -15.07 -9.97 -0.56
CA GLY A 93 -15.77 -10.85 0.38
C GLY A 93 -14.87 -11.80 1.17
N ARG A 94 -13.59 -11.96 0.78
CA ARG A 94 -12.62 -12.77 1.52
C ARG A 94 -12.01 -11.96 2.68
N ARG A 95 -11.38 -12.66 3.63
CA ARG A 95 -10.64 -12.00 4.71
C ARG A 95 -9.28 -11.53 4.22
N LEU A 96 -8.86 -10.33 4.64
CA LEU A 96 -7.58 -9.73 4.28
C LEU A 96 -6.39 -10.71 4.48
N PRO A 97 -6.24 -11.40 5.63
CA PRO A 97 -5.11 -12.31 5.86
C PRO A 97 -5.11 -13.57 4.98
N GLU A 98 -6.23 -13.91 4.33
CA GLU A 98 -6.31 -15.06 3.41
C GLU A 98 -5.79 -14.72 2.01
N VAL A 99 -5.66 -13.44 1.71
CA VAL A 99 -5.29 -12.92 0.39
C VAL A 99 -3.94 -12.24 0.44
N PHE A 100 -3.69 -11.48 1.51
CA PHE A 100 -2.48 -10.70 1.72
C PHE A 100 -1.82 -11.04 3.05
N ASP A 101 -0.50 -11.23 3.00
CA ASP A 101 0.35 -11.23 4.17
C ASP A 101 0.79 -9.79 4.51
N LEU A 102 0.75 -9.46 5.80
CA LEU A 102 1.15 -8.16 6.32
C LEU A 102 2.63 -8.21 6.69
N THR A 103 3.50 -7.77 5.76
CA THR A 103 4.95 -7.87 5.94
C THR A 103 5.52 -6.72 6.75
N ARG A 104 4.91 -5.52 6.70
CA ARG A 104 5.25 -4.38 7.55
C ARG A 104 4.03 -3.54 7.92
N PRO A 105 4.02 -2.91 9.12
CA PRO A 105 4.92 -3.19 10.25
C PRO A 105 4.74 -4.63 10.76
N LEU A 106 5.70 -5.17 11.52
CA LEU A 106 5.66 -6.53 12.06
C LEU A 106 4.65 -6.62 13.23
N ILE A 107 3.38 -6.57 12.88
CA ILE A 107 2.25 -6.63 13.81
C ILE A 107 1.31 -7.75 13.36
N GLU A 108 0.49 -8.25 14.28
CA GLU A 108 -0.59 -9.15 13.91
C GLU A 108 -1.60 -8.43 13.01
N CYS A 109 -2.08 -9.10 11.97
CA CYS A 109 -3.08 -8.55 11.05
C CYS A 109 -4.48 -8.59 11.72
N THR A 110 -4.69 -7.71 12.71
CA THR A 110 -5.95 -7.49 13.41
C THR A 110 -6.41 -6.04 13.24
N TRP A 111 -7.72 -5.80 13.40
CA TRP A 111 -8.29 -4.46 13.24
C TRP A 111 -7.67 -3.46 14.23
N GLU A 112 -7.54 -3.87 15.50
CA GLU A 112 -7.00 -3.04 16.57
C GLU A 112 -5.52 -2.73 16.34
N ALA A 113 -4.73 -3.72 15.94
CA ALA A 113 -3.31 -3.52 15.67
C ALA A 113 -3.09 -2.57 14.49
N ILE A 114 -3.84 -2.73 13.40
CA ILE A 114 -3.77 -1.84 12.23
C ILE A 114 -4.17 -0.41 12.62
N LEU A 115 -5.24 -0.24 13.41
CA LEU A 115 -5.73 1.07 13.84
C LEU A 115 -4.71 1.82 14.71
N VAL A 116 -4.07 1.14 15.67
CA VAL A 116 -3.04 1.73 16.53
C VAL A 116 -1.82 2.19 15.71
N HIS A 117 -1.52 1.50 14.61
CA HIS A 117 -0.37 1.79 13.76
C HIS A 117 -0.74 2.51 12.46
N SER A 118 -1.91 3.15 12.36
CA SER A 118 -2.40 3.76 11.10
C SER A 118 -1.46 4.82 10.51
N ASN A 119 -0.62 5.43 11.35
CA ASN A 119 0.40 6.41 10.92
C ASN A 119 1.64 5.76 10.30
N ASN A 120 1.78 4.44 10.37
CA ASN A 120 2.87 3.71 9.75
C ASN A 120 2.58 3.46 8.26
N ILE A 121 3.65 3.20 7.52
CA ILE A 121 3.54 2.62 6.18
C ILE A 121 3.34 1.12 6.34
N PHE A 122 2.35 0.60 5.61
CA PHE A 122 2.02 -0.80 5.55
C PHE A 122 2.55 -1.39 4.25
N GLU A 123 3.12 -2.58 4.33
CA GLU A 123 3.51 -3.38 3.17
C GLU A 123 2.71 -4.68 3.20
N LEU A 124 2.00 -4.94 2.11
CA LEU A 124 1.18 -6.13 1.90
C LEU A 124 1.78 -6.94 0.75
N SER A 125 1.90 -8.25 0.94
CA SER A 125 2.29 -9.19 -0.11
C SER A 125 1.13 -10.12 -0.43
N SER A 126 0.82 -10.40 -1.69
CA SER A 126 -0.15 -11.46 -1.99
C SER A 126 0.40 -12.81 -1.50
N VAL A 127 -0.51 -13.66 -1.00
CA VAL A 127 -0.16 -15.02 -0.56
C VAL A 127 -0.02 -15.98 -1.74
N MET A 128 -0.79 -15.72 -2.80
CA MET A 128 -0.77 -16.50 -4.06
C MET A 128 -0.17 -15.65 -5.18
N PRO A 129 0.52 -16.27 -6.15
CA PRO A 129 1.01 -15.57 -7.33
C PRO A 129 -0.16 -15.06 -8.17
N ILE A 130 0.03 -13.89 -8.79
CA ILE A 130 -0.92 -13.41 -9.78
C ILE A 130 -0.66 -14.17 -11.07
N LEU A 131 -1.65 -14.95 -11.50
CA LEU A 131 -1.64 -15.52 -12.84
C LEU A 131 -2.05 -14.41 -13.80
N GLY A 132 -1.09 -13.89 -14.57
CA GLY A 132 -1.39 -12.98 -15.66
C GLY A 132 -2.48 -13.61 -16.54
N GLN A 133 -3.60 -12.91 -16.72
CA GLN A 133 -4.57 -13.31 -17.73
C GLN A 133 -3.87 -13.16 -19.08
N GLY A 134 -3.36 -14.29 -19.60
CA GLY A 134 -3.03 -14.40 -21.01
C GLY A 134 -4.25 -13.90 -21.78
N THR A 135 -4.05 -12.85 -22.56
CA THR A 135 -5.06 -12.19 -23.37
C THR A 135 -5.98 -13.21 -24.03
N THR A 136 -7.25 -13.26 -23.63
CA THR A 136 -8.30 -14.00 -24.36
C THR A 136 -8.75 -13.20 -25.59
N ASN A 137 -7.79 -12.72 -26.38
CA ASN A 137 -8.04 -12.18 -27.71
C ASN A 137 -7.51 -13.20 -28.71
N GLY A 138 -8.44 -13.76 -29.48
CA GLY A 138 -8.23 -14.90 -30.36
C GLY A 138 -7.01 -14.76 -31.28
N ASN A 139 -6.35 -15.91 -31.46
CA ASN A 139 -5.28 -16.24 -32.40
C ASN A 139 -3.83 -16.26 -31.90
N HIS A 140 -3.59 -16.54 -30.63
CA HIS A 140 -2.47 -17.43 -30.27
C HIS A 140 -2.90 -18.40 -29.18
N GLN A 141 -3.15 -19.63 -29.62
CA GLN A 141 -3.29 -20.83 -28.82
C GLN A 141 -1.94 -21.13 -28.13
N ILE A 142 -1.97 -21.88 -27.02
CA ILE A 142 -0.88 -22.30 -26.11
C ILE A 142 -0.80 -21.35 -24.90
N LEU A 143 -1.24 -21.71 -23.69
CA LEU A 143 -0.84 -22.88 -22.90
C LEU A 143 -2.03 -23.50 -22.16
N GLY A 144 -2.31 -24.76 -22.50
CA GLY A 144 -3.01 -25.68 -21.62
C GLY A 144 -2.08 -26.13 -20.51
N VAL A 145 -2.69 -26.54 -19.42
CA VAL A 145 -2.13 -27.38 -18.37
C VAL A 145 -1.52 -28.61 -19.03
N ASP A 146 -0.19 -28.66 -19.14
CA ASP A 146 0.69 -29.82 -18.94
C ASP A 146 2.10 -29.52 -19.49
N ASP A 147 3.08 -29.71 -18.60
CA ASP A 147 4.51 -29.99 -18.81
C ASP A 147 5.47 -28.94 -19.44
N GLU A 148 6.60 -28.79 -18.73
CA GLU A 148 7.91 -28.32 -19.19
C GLU A 148 8.07 -26.82 -19.53
N ALA A 149 8.06 -25.96 -18.50
CA ALA A 149 8.74 -24.67 -18.59
C ALA A 149 10.25 -24.89 -18.35
N GLU A 150 10.95 -25.31 -19.40
CA GLU A 150 12.37 -25.01 -19.56
C GLU A 150 12.53 -23.50 -19.85
N ASP A 151 13.44 -22.85 -19.13
CA ASP A 151 13.82 -21.43 -19.20
C ASP A 151 12.78 -20.38 -18.78
N ASP A 152 12.65 -20.16 -17.46
CA ASP A 152 12.56 -18.79 -16.94
C ASP A 152 13.10 -18.74 -15.50
N ASP A 153 14.24 -18.07 -15.32
CA ASP A 153 14.93 -17.83 -14.03
C ASP A 153 14.18 -16.79 -13.16
N VAL A 154 12.85 -16.71 -13.30
CA VAL A 154 12.00 -15.73 -12.62
C VAL A 154 11.60 -16.30 -11.27
N SER A 155 12.06 -15.64 -10.20
CA SER A 155 11.79 -16.08 -8.84
C SER A 155 10.29 -16.09 -8.55
N MET A 156 9.81 -17.02 -7.71
CA MET A 156 8.42 -17.03 -7.27
C MET A 156 8.01 -15.71 -6.59
N GLU A 157 8.96 -14.97 -6.02
CA GLU A 157 8.75 -13.65 -5.41
C GLU A 157 8.31 -12.61 -6.45
N ASP A 158 8.82 -12.67 -7.69
CA ASP A 158 8.47 -11.73 -8.75
C ASP A 158 7.04 -11.93 -9.29
N ARG A 159 6.41 -13.06 -8.94
CA ARG A 159 4.99 -13.36 -9.28
C ARG A 159 4.02 -12.95 -8.18
N LEU A 160 4.52 -12.52 -7.01
CA LEU A 160 3.70 -12.01 -5.92
C LEU A 160 3.45 -10.51 -6.08
N LEU A 161 2.27 -10.06 -5.66
CA LEU A 161 1.95 -8.64 -5.63
C LEU A 161 2.46 -8.04 -4.33
N HIS A 162 3.42 -7.14 -4.43
CA HIS A 162 3.83 -6.30 -3.31
C HIS A 162 3.17 -4.93 -3.42
N LEU A 163 2.41 -4.55 -2.40
CA LEU A 163 1.78 -3.24 -2.28
C LEU A 163 2.40 -2.50 -1.09
N LYS A 164 2.68 -1.22 -1.26
CA LYS A 164 3.11 -0.33 -0.18
C LYS A 164 2.16 0.85 -0.07
N GLY A 165 1.72 1.17 1.15
CA GLY A 165 0.64 2.14 1.32
C GLY A 165 0.36 2.55 2.74
N GLN A 166 -0.71 3.32 2.91
CA GLN A 166 -1.18 3.76 4.23
C GLN A 166 -2.60 3.28 4.49
N MET A 167 -2.91 3.08 5.78
CA MET A 167 -4.22 2.69 6.26
C MET A 167 -4.98 3.93 6.72
N LEU A 168 -6.16 4.17 6.15
CA LEU A 168 -7.01 5.30 6.48
C LEU A 168 -8.37 4.82 6.99
N TYR A 169 -8.67 5.10 8.25
CA TYR A 169 -9.99 4.79 8.80
C TYR A 169 -11.00 5.84 8.32
N MET A 170 -12.08 5.39 7.68
CA MET A 170 -13.16 6.25 7.18
C MET A 170 -14.41 5.99 8.02
N GLU A 171 -14.73 6.95 8.90
CA GLU A 171 -15.84 6.84 9.85
C GLU A 171 -17.20 6.64 9.15
N GLU A 172 -17.43 7.36 8.06
CA GLU A 172 -18.66 7.27 7.24
C GLU A 172 -18.87 5.86 6.69
N TRP A 173 -17.79 5.14 6.39
CA TRP A 173 -17.83 3.78 5.83
C TRP A 173 -17.72 2.71 6.92
N LYS A 174 -17.36 3.10 8.15
CA LYS A 174 -16.98 2.20 9.25
C LYS A 174 -16.01 1.11 8.76
N SER A 175 -15.03 1.54 7.96
CA SER A 175 -14.14 0.66 7.21
C SER A 175 -12.76 1.31 7.11
N MET A 176 -11.74 0.48 6.94
CA MET A 176 -10.38 0.91 6.67
C MET A 176 -10.16 0.91 5.15
N ALA A 177 -9.66 2.02 4.63
CA ALA A 177 -9.19 2.14 3.26
C ALA A 177 -7.65 2.07 3.26
N TYR A 178 -7.11 1.00 2.68
CA TYR A 178 -5.70 0.91 2.34
C TYR A 178 -5.46 1.62 1.01
N LEU A 179 -4.63 2.66 1.04
CA LEU A 179 -4.17 3.39 -0.14
C LEU A 179 -2.78 2.90 -0.51
N GLY A 180 -2.74 1.85 -1.32
CA GLY A 180 -1.53 1.19 -1.76
C GLY A 180 -1.12 1.59 -3.18
N THR A 181 0.19 1.51 -3.40
CA THR A 181 0.85 1.58 -4.70
C THR A 181 1.65 0.29 -4.89
N PRO A 182 1.58 -0.37 -6.06
CA PRO A 182 2.33 -1.59 -6.31
C PRO A 182 3.82 -1.28 -6.42
N PHE A 183 4.64 -2.17 -5.87
CA PHE A 183 6.08 -2.11 -5.98
C PHE A 183 6.52 -2.99 -7.16
N MET A 184 6.89 -2.36 -8.28
CA MET A 184 7.33 -3.03 -9.50
C MET A 184 8.73 -2.52 -9.87
N ARG A 185 9.70 -3.43 -10.02
CA ARG A 185 11.10 -3.07 -10.35
C ARG A 185 11.39 -3.00 -11.85
N SER A 186 10.57 -3.65 -12.67
CA SER A 186 10.76 -3.75 -14.11
C SER A 186 9.41 -3.87 -14.84
N LEU A 187 9.41 -3.52 -16.13
CA LEU A 187 8.30 -3.81 -17.04
C LEU A 187 8.01 -5.32 -17.14
N ASP A 188 9.02 -6.15 -16.97
CA ASP A 188 8.89 -7.60 -17.01
C ASP A 188 8.05 -8.14 -15.83
N ALA A 189 8.30 -7.67 -14.61
CA ALA A 189 7.47 -8.00 -13.45
C ALA A 189 6.01 -7.55 -13.62
N MET A 190 5.78 -6.43 -14.33
CA MET A 190 4.43 -5.98 -14.66
C MET A 190 3.73 -6.92 -15.64
N LEU A 191 4.44 -7.41 -16.67
CA LEU A 191 3.90 -8.39 -17.61
C LEU A 191 3.53 -9.70 -16.92
N HIS A 192 4.40 -10.20 -16.04
CA HIS A 192 4.16 -11.43 -15.29
C HIS A 192 2.92 -11.34 -14.37
N THR A 193 2.68 -10.16 -13.80
CA THR A 193 1.49 -9.89 -12.96
C THR A 193 0.26 -9.47 -13.76
N GLY A 194 0.34 -9.37 -15.10
CA GLY A 194 -0.76 -8.93 -15.95
C GLY A 194 -1.13 -7.46 -15.80
N LEU A 195 -0.22 -6.63 -15.27
CA LEU A 195 -0.39 -5.20 -15.11
C LEU A 195 0.21 -4.42 -16.27
N TYR A 196 -0.45 -3.33 -16.65
CA TYR A 196 0.08 -2.38 -17.63
C TYR A 196 0.49 -1.08 -16.96
N ILE A 197 1.36 -0.32 -17.63
CA ILE A 197 1.79 1.00 -17.17
C ILE A 197 0.63 1.99 -16.98
N ASN A 198 -0.46 1.77 -17.70
CA ASN A 198 -1.70 2.56 -17.61
C ASN A 198 -2.56 2.22 -16.39
N ASP A 199 -2.31 1.07 -15.75
CA ASP A 199 -2.96 0.68 -14.50
C ASP A 199 -2.36 1.40 -13.30
N LEU A 200 -1.12 1.87 -13.42
CA LEU A 200 -0.46 2.69 -12.42
C LEU A 200 -1.08 4.09 -12.35
N SER A 201 -1.16 4.62 -11.14
CA SER A 201 -1.63 5.98 -10.87
C SER A 201 -0.82 7.03 -11.63
N MET A 202 -1.47 8.07 -12.16
CA MET A 202 -0.80 9.23 -12.75
C MET A 202 -0.22 10.21 -11.72
N HIS A 203 -0.68 10.12 -10.47
CA HIS A 203 -0.44 11.12 -9.44
C HIS A 203 0.59 10.68 -8.39
N ASP A 204 1.09 9.44 -8.50
CA ASP A 204 2.18 8.93 -7.67
C ASP A 204 3.41 8.64 -8.54
N PHE A 205 4.53 8.30 -7.89
CA PHE A 205 5.81 8.07 -8.55
C PHE A 205 5.99 6.64 -9.10
N SER A 206 4.97 5.77 -9.03
CA SER A 206 5.14 4.37 -9.41
C SER A 206 5.49 4.19 -10.89
N ARG A 207 4.84 4.97 -11.75
CA ARG A 207 5.13 4.95 -13.19
C ARG A 207 6.55 5.41 -13.49
N ASP A 208 6.94 6.54 -12.89
CA ASP A 208 8.26 7.12 -13.09
C ASP A 208 9.35 6.18 -12.58
N MET A 209 9.11 5.49 -11.47
CA MET A 209 10.03 4.49 -10.91
C MET A 209 10.27 3.32 -11.87
N VAL A 210 9.21 2.78 -12.49
CA VAL A 210 9.35 1.70 -13.48
C VAL A 210 10.10 2.17 -14.73
N LEU A 211 9.77 3.36 -15.24
CA LEU A 211 10.42 3.92 -16.43
C LEU A 211 11.90 4.25 -16.18
N ALA A 212 12.22 4.84 -15.03
CA ALA A 212 13.60 5.15 -14.65
C ALA A 212 14.43 3.88 -14.45
N GLY A 213 13.87 2.83 -13.85
CA GLY A 213 14.56 1.54 -13.70
C GLY A 213 14.92 0.92 -15.05
N GLN A 214 14.03 1.00 -16.03
CA GLN A 214 14.30 0.54 -17.39
C GLN A 214 15.38 1.39 -18.09
N GLN A 215 15.32 2.72 -17.96
CA GLN A 215 16.34 3.59 -18.53
C GLN A 215 17.73 3.30 -17.95
N GLN A 216 17.83 3.19 -16.62
CA GLN A 216 19.10 2.87 -15.95
C GLN A 216 19.65 1.51 -16.37
N SER A 217 18.79 0.50 -16.50
CA SER A 217 19.19 -0.83 -16.98
C SER A 217 19.72 -0.78 -18.42
N ALA A 218 19.07 -0.03 -19.31
CA ALA A 218 19.51 0.15 -20.68
C ALA A 218 20.84 0.91 -20.78
N GLU A 219 21.01 1.99 -20.01
CA GLU A 219 22.26 2.76 -19.94
C GLU A 219 23.42 1.89 -19.41
N LEU A 220 23.18 1.09 -18.37
CA LEU A 220 24.18 0.17 -17.83
C LEU A 220 24.57 -0.91 -18.85
N LYS A 221 23.61 -1.47 -19.58
CA LYS A 221 23.88 -2.47 -20.62
C LYS A 221 24.73 -1.88 -21.75
N LEU A 222 24.41 -0.66 -22.20
CA LEU A 222 25.21 0.06 -23.20
C LEU A 222 26.63 0.36 -22.71
N ALA A 223 26.83 0.62 -21.43
CA ALA A 223 28.15 0.86 -20.84
C ALA A 223 28.97 -0.42 -20.67
N LEU A 224 28.33 -1.57 -20.47
CA LEU A 224 28.98 -2.89 -20.37
C LEU A 224 29.40 -3.45 -21.74
N ASP A 225 28.68 -3.08 -22.81
CA ASP A 225 28.97 -3.49 -24.18
C ASP A 225 30.09 -2.64 -24.86
N GLN A 226 30.64 -1.63 -24.16
CA GLN A 226 31.78 -0.80 -24.58
C GLN A 226 33.10 -1.23 -23.93
#